data_AF-A0A7C3NWV0-F1
#
_entry.id   AF-A0A7C3NWV0-F1
#
_cell.length_a   1.000
_cell.length_b   1.000
_cell.length_c   1.000
_cell.angle_alpha   90.00
_cell.angle_beta   90.00
_cell.angle_gamma   90.00
#
_symmetry.space_group_name_H-M   'P 1'
#
loop_
_entity.id
_entity.type
_entity.pdbx_description
1 polymer ?
#
loop_
_entity_poly.entity_id
_entity_poly.type
_entity_poly.pdbx_seq_one_letter_code
_entity_poly.pdbx_strand_id
1 'polypeptide(L)'
;RAEKIIGPVCGFISGFLNGMTNAAGPTLAIYLYSLKLEKRTFVKSIATIFVTTKITQLIAISTWNLFNWQTITLSIQVLLFTLAGFYAGMKVQDRVNQQTFNRGLTVLLLLIGLILIGRALAQKG
;
A
#
# COMPACT_ATOMS: atom_id res chain seq x y z
N ARG A 1 -19.93 13.12 -21.45
CA ARG A 1 -20.76 11.97 -21.00
C ARG A 1 -20.00 10.63 -21.00
N ALA A 2 -18.96 10.44 -21.83
CA ALA A 2 -18.07 9.26 -21.79
C ALA A 2 -17.04 9.28 -20.63
N GLU A 3 -16.70 10.45 -20.10
CA GLU A 3 -15.68 10.61 -19.03
C GLU A 3 -16.04 9.92 -17.70
N LYS A 4 -17.34 9.80 -17.38
CA LYS A 4 -17.81 9.26 -16.10
C LYS A 4 -17.69 7.73 -16.01
N ILE A 5 -17.57 7.05 -17.15
CA ILE A 5 -17.49 5.57 -17.25
C ILE A 5 -16.03 5.14 -17.54
N ILE A 6 -15.28 5.95 -18.28
CA ILE A 6 -13.84 5.68 -18.52
C ILE A 6 -13.03 5.90 -17.24
N GLY A 7 -13.41 6.88 -16.40
CA GLY A 7 -12.78 7.15 -15.11
C GLY A 7 -12.62 5.92 -14.20
N PRO A 8 -13.69 5.17 -13.89
CA PRO A 8 -13.57 3.95 -13.08
C PRO A 8 -12.78 2.82 -13.77
N VAL A 9 -12.85 2.69 -15.09
CA VAL A 9 -12.10 1.64 -15.83
C VAL A 9 -10.61 1.95 -15.89
N CYS A 10 -10.24 3.18 -16.25
CA CYS A 10 -8.86 3.64 -16.21
C CYS A 10 -8.31 3.66 -14.78
N GLY A 11 -9.12 4.03 -13.79
CA GLY A 11 -8.78 3.93 -12.37
C GLY A 11 -8.51 2.48 -11.94
N PHE A 12 -9.32 1.53 -12.43
CA PHE A 12 -9.13 0.11 -12.18
C PHE A 12 -7.82 -0.41 -12.82
N ILE A 13 -7.58 -0.10 -14.09
CA ILE A 13 -6.36 -0.52 -14.82
C ILE A 13 -5.11 0.14 -14.19
N SER A 14 -5.16 1.44 -13.91
CA SER A 14 -4.06 2.15 -13.27
C SER A 14 -3.79 1.63 -11.86
N GLY A 15 -4.84 1.34 -11.09
CA GLY A 15 -4.74 0.71 -9.76
C GLY A 15 -4.20 -0.72 -9.81
N PHE A 16 -4.55 -1.48 -10.84
CA PHE A 16 -4.03 -2.82 -11.11
C PHE A 16 -2.53 -2.80 -11.42
N LEU A 17 -2.11 -1.97 -12.37
CA LEU A 17 -0.69 -1.81 -12.71
C LEU A 17 0.13 -1.28 -11.53
N ASN A 18 -0.39 -0.32 -10.77
CA ASN A 18 0.26 0.19 -9.55
C ASN A 18 0.36 -0.89 -8.46
N GLY A 19 -0.70 -1.68 -8.26
CA GLY A 19 -0.71 -2.78 -7.29
C GLY A 19 0.33 -3.84 -7.62
N MET A 20 0.54 -4.10 -8.91
CA MET A 20 1.53 -5.05 -9.40
C MET A 20 2.97 -4.55 -9.20
N THR A 21 3.23 -3.25 -9.32
CA THR A 21 4.57 -2.67 -9.12
C THR A 21 4.93 -2.41 -7.65
N ASN A 22 3.97 -2.48 -6.71
CA ASN A 22 4.13 -2.13 -5.29
C ASN A 22 4.75 -0.73 -5.03
N ALA A 23 4.89 0.11 -6.06
CA ALA A 23 5.56 1.42 -5.99
C ALA A 23 4.68 2.52 -5.35
N ALA A 24 3.40 2.23 -5.10
CA ALA A 24 2.42 3.20 -4.66
C ALA A 24 2.49 3.58 -3.17
N GLY A 25 3.13 2.77 -2.32
CA GLY A 25 3.10 2.98 -0.86
C GLY A 25 3.63 4.36 -0.43
N PRO A 26 4.87 4.73 -0.82
CA PRO A 26 5.45 6.03 -0.53
C PRO A 26 4.66 7.19 -1.14
N THR A 27 4.26 7.07 -2.41
CA THR A 27 3.57 8.13 -3.15
C THR A 27 2.16 8.41 -2.59
N LEU A 28 1.42 7.36 -2.22
CA LEU A 28 0.13 7.47 -1.55
C LEU A 28 0.26 8.08 -0.15
N ALA A 29 1.30 7.71 0.59
CA ALA A 29 1.58 8.29 1.90
C ALA A 29 1.87 9.80 1.80
N ILE A 30 2.67 10.24 0.80
CA ILE A 30 2.92 11.67 0.53
C ILE A 30 1.61 12.39 0.21
N TYR A 31 0.80 11.84 -0.70
CA TYR A 31 -0.44 12.45 -1.12
C TYR A 31 -1.41 12.63 0.05
N LEU A 32 -1.70 11.56 0.80
CA LEU A 32 -2.60 11.63 1.95
C LEU A 32 -2.03 12.46 3.11
N TYR A 33 -0.71 12.57 3.23
CA TYR A 33 -0.08 13.46 4.19
C TYR A 33 -0.30 14.92 3.82
N SER A 34 -0.22 15.25 2.54
CA SER A 34 -0.50 16.60 2.03
C SER A 34 -1.94 17.04 2.30
N LEU A 35 -2.89 16.11 2.45
CA LEU A 35 -4.27 16.42 2.84
C LEU A 35 -4.41 16.82 4.32
N LYS A 36 -3.32 16.80 5.12
CA LYS A 36 -3.30 17.14 6.55
C LYS A 36 -4.39 16.42 7.37
N LEU A 37 -4.68 15.17 7.00
CA LEU A 37 -5.68 14.36 7.67
C LEU A 37 -5.24 13.98 9.09
N GLU A 38 -6.21 13.88 10.00
CA GLU A 38 -5.97 13.32 11.32
C GLU A 38 -5.46 11.87 11.20
N LYS A 39 -4.60 11.41 12.12
CA LYS A 39 -3.93 10.10 12.03
C LYS A 39 -4.92 8.97 11.78
N ARG A 40 -6.06 8.97 12.49
CA ARG A 40 -7.09 7.94 12.31
C ARG A 40 -7.65 7.92 10.88
N THR A 41 -7.92 9.08 10.32
CA THR A 41 -8.45 9.20 8.95
C THR A 41 -7.39 8.84 7.91
N PHE A 42 -6.16 9.31 8.07
CA PHE A 42 -5.02 8.94 7.21
C PHE A 42 -4.80 7.43 7.16
N VAL A 43 -4.72 6.80 8.34
CA VAL A 43 -4.50 5.35 8.47
C VAL A 43 -5.66 4.56 7.87
N LYS A 44 -6.91 4.97 8.15
CA LYS A 44 -8.10 4.34 7.56
C LYS A 44 -8.09 4.45 6.04
N SER A 45 -7.83 5.62 5.48
CA SER A 45 -7.80 5.84 4.03
C SER A 45 -6.71 4.99 3.37
N ILE A 46 -5.49 4.97 3.91
CA ILE A 46 -4.41 4.11 3.42
C ILE A 46 -4.82 2.64 3.51
N ALA A 47 -5.31 2.20 4.66
CA ALA A 47 -5.71 0.81 4.85
C ALA A 47 -6.79 0.38 3.85
N THR A 48 -7.82 1.20 3.64
CA THR A 48 -8.87 0.94 2.66
C THR A 48 -8.31 0.84 1.24
N ILE A 49 -7.44 1.77 0.83
CA ILE A 49 -6.80 1.74 -0.50
C ILE A 49 -5.98 0.46 -0.65
N PHE A 50 -5.12 0.13 0.32
CA PHE A 50 -4.29 -1.07 0.28
C PHE A 50 -5.12 -2.35 0.23
N VAL A 51 -6.18 -2.46 1.04
CA VAL A 51 -7.08 -3.63 1.04
C VAL A 51 -7.75 -3.77 -0.32
N THR A 52 -8.30 -2.69 -0.87
CA THR A 52 -8.90 -2.71 -2.21
C THR A 52 -7.89 -3.14 -3.28
N THR A 53 -6.68 -2.57 -3.27
CA THR A 53 -5.62 -2.94 -4.22
C THR A 53 -5.21 -4.41 -4.06
N LYS A 54 -5.06 -4.91 -2.83
CA LYS A 54 -4.67 -6.29 -2.57
C LYS A 54 -5.76 -7.29 -2.94
N ILE A 55 -7.04 -6.96 -2.75
CA ILE A 55 -8.16 -7.77 -3.23
C ILE A 55 -8.14 -7.84 -4.77
N THR A 56 -8.00 -6.69 -5.44
CA THR A 56 -7.90 -6.66 -6.91
C THR A 56 -6.70 -7.47 -7.40
N GLN A 57 -5.55 -7.35 -6.75
CA GLN A 57 -4.34 -8.11 -7.07
C GLN A 57 -4.53 -9.61 -6.81
N LEU A 58 -5.22 -9.99 -5.74
CA LEU A 58 -5.52 -11.40 -5.44
C LEU A 58 -6.40 -12.00 -6.55
N ILE A 59 -7.44 -11.29 -6.97
CA ILE A 59 -8.33 -11.72 -8.08
C ILE A 59 -7.52 -11.87 -9.38
N ALA A 60 -6.64 -10.92 -9.67
CA ALA A 60 -5.76 -10.93 -10.84
C ALA A 60 -4.86 -12.17 -10.90
N ILE A 61 -4.28 -12.52 -9.76
CA ILE A 61 -3.34 -13.64 -9.64
C ILE A 61 -4.10 -14.97 -9.56
N SER A 62 -5.34 -14.97 -9.05
CA SER A 62 -6.19 -16.17 -8.96
C SER A 62 -6.48 -16.82 -10.31
N THR A 63 -6.30 -16.11 -11.44
CA THR A 63 -6.44 -16.66 -12.80
C THR A 63 -5.23 -17.48 -13.23
N TRP A 64 -4.10 -17.38 -12.52
CA TRP A 64 -2.95 -18.24 -12.75
C TRP A 64 -3.21 -19.57 -12.04
N ASN A 65 -3.21 -20.68 -12.78
CA ASN A 65 -3.53 -22.02 -12.31
C ASN A 65 -2.42 -22.60 -11.39
N LEU A 66 -2.07 -21.85 -10.33
CA LEU A 66 -0.94 -22.06 -9.41
C LEU A 66 -1.35 -22.87 -8.17
N PHE A 67 -2.51 -23.53 -8.21
CA PHE A 67 -3.07 -24.30 -7.11
C PHE A 67 -2.50 -25.71 -7.09
N ASN A 68 -1.30 -25.85 -6.53
CA ASN A 68 -0.77 -27.14 -6.08
C ASN A 68 -1.02 -27.30 -4.57
N TRP A 69 -1.18 -28.54 -4.08
CA TRP A 69 -1.45 -28.81 -2.65
C TRP A 69 -0.37 -28.21 -1.72
N GLN A 70 0.89 -28.18 -2.17
CA GLN A 70 2.00 -27.56 -1.45
C GLN A 70 1.85 -26.02 -1.31
N THR A 71 1.36 -25.35 -2.37
CA THR A 71 1.13 -23.90 -2.37
C THR A 71 0.03 -23.51 -1.39
N ILE A 72 -1.01 -24.33 -1.25
CA ILE A 72 -2.12 -24.08 -0.32
C ILE A 72 -1.65 -24.13 1.14
N THR A 73 -0.89 -25.15 1.52
CA THR A 73 -0.37 -25.27 2.89
C THR A 73 0.58 -24.13 3.24
N LEU A 74 1.50 -23.79 2.33
CA LEU A 74 2.38 -22.62 2.48
C LEU A 74 1.58 -21.32 2.58
N SER A 75 0.55 -21.16 1.76
CA SER A 75 -0.32 -19.98 1.80
C SER A 75 -1.03 -19.84 3.14
N ILE A 76 -1.50 -20.93 3.75
CA ILE A 76 -2.13 -20.92 5.08
C ILE A 76 -1.14 -20.50 6.17
N GLN A 77 0.08 -21.03 6.16
CA GLN A 77 1.11 -20.62 7.13
C GLN A 77 1.48 -19.14 6.98
N VAL A 78 1.69 -18.69 5.74
CA VAL A 78 1.99 -17.28 5.45
C VAL A 78 0.80 -16.39 5.83
N LEU A 79 -0.43 -16.84 5.62
CA LEU A 79 -1.64 -16.10 6.02
C LEU A 79 -1.69 -15.92 7.53
N LEU A 80 -1.48 -16.98 8.31
CA LEU A 80 -1.44 -16.91 9.78
C LEU A 80 -0.35 -15.97 10.27
N PHE A 81 0.85 -16.08 9.70
CA PHE A 81 1.97 -15.21 10.05
C PHE A 81 1.69 -13.74 9.70
N THR A 82 1.09 -13.50 8.53
CA THR A 82 0.69 -12.17 8.07
C THR A 82 -0.39 -11.56 8.97
N LEU A 83 -1.39 -12.35 9.37
CA LEU A 83 -2.44 -11.92 10.29
C LEU A 83 -1.86 -11.57 11.67
N ALA A 84 -0.93 -12.38 12.18
CA ALA A 84 -0.24 -12.11 13.44
C ALA A 84 0.59 -10.81 13.36
N GLY A 85 1.36 -10.64 12.28
CA GLY A 85 2.12 -9.42 12.02
C GLY A 85 1.23 -8.19 11.86
N PHE A 86 0.11 -8.31 11.17
CA PHE A 86 -0.87 -7.25 10.99
C PHE A 86 -1.50 -6.84 12.33
N TYR A 87 -1.90 -7.80 13.16
CA TYR A 87 -2.44 -7.54 14.49
C TYR A 87 -1.42 -6.85 15.40
N ALA A 88 -0.17 -7.32 15.40
CA ALA A 88 0.91 -6.68 16.13
C ALA A 88 1.15 -5.24 15.65
N GLY A 89 1.18 -5.02 14.34
CA GLY A 89 1.30 -3.69 13.73
C GLY A 89 0.18 -2.74 14.12
N MET A 90 -1.07 -3.20 14.11
CA MET A 90 -2.22 -2.41 14.56
C MET A 90 -2.09 -2.01 16.03
N LYS A 91 -1.68 -2.95 16.90
CA LYS A 91 -1.53 -2.69 18.34
C LYS A 91 -0.42 -1.66 18.62
N VAL A 92 0.68 -1.74 17.90
CA VAL A 92 1.76 -0.75 17.96
C VAL A 92 1.27 0.60 17.45
N GLN A 93 0.55 0.61 16.33
CA GLN A 93 0.02 1.82 15.73
C GLN A 93 -0.95 2.55 16.66
N ASP A 94 -1.81 1.85 17.39
CA ASP A 94 -2.79 2.45 18.30
C ASP A 94 -2.11 3.16 19.48
N ARG A 95 -0.91 2.73 19.89
CA ARG A 95 -0.10 3.35 20.95
C ARG A 95 0.62 4.64 20.53
N VAL A 96 0.71 4.94 19.24
CA VAL A 96 1.44 6.13 18.75
C VAL A 96 0.59 7.40 18.90
N ASN A 97 1.10 8.43 19.58
CA ASN A 97 0.40 9.72 19.65
C ASN A 97 0.42 10.46 18.30
N GLN A 98 -0.56 11.33 18.03
CA GLN A 98 -0.66 12.14 16.79
C GLN A 98 0.63 12.93 16.50
N GLN A 99 1.25 13.52 17.52
CA GLN A 99 2.52 14.26 17.36
C GLN A 99 3.68 13.35 16.93
N THR A 100 3.83 12.18 17.55
CA THR A 100 4.86 11.20 17.20
C THR A 100 4.62 10.62 15.81
N PHE A 101 3.35 10.39 15.45
CA PHE A 101 2.95 9.94 14.13
C PHE A 101 3.34 10.96 13.06
N ASN A 102 2.99 12.24 13.25
CA ASN A 102 3.35 13.30 12.31
C ASN A 102 4.87 13.44 12.16
N ARG A 103 5.63 13.44 13.27
CA ARG A 103 7.10 13.49 13.22
C ARG A 103 7.70 12.29 12.50
N GLY A 104 7.25 11.08 12.85
CA GLY A 104 7.71 9.86 12.19
C GLY A 104 7.40 9.86 10.70
N LEU A 105 6.19 10.28 10.32
CA LEU A 105 5.78 10.40 8.92
C LEU A 105 6.64 11.43 8.19
N THR A 106 6.90 12.61 8.74
CA THR A 106 7.80 13.60 8.14
C THR A 106 9.21 13.06 7.91
N VAL A 107 9.79 12.36 8.90
CA VAL A 107 11.13 11.75 8.76
C VAL A 107 11.12 10.68 7.66
N LEU A 108 10.08 9.85 7.63
CA LEU A 108 9.93 8.77 6.65
C LEU A 108 9.76 9.35 5.24
N LEU A 109 8.99 10.42 5.08
CA LEU A 109 8.84 11.15 3.81
C LEU A 109 10.15 11.80 3.36
N LEU A 110 10.92 12.38 4.29
CA LEU A 110 12.26 12.91 4.01
C LEU A 110 13.19 11.82 3.49
N LEU A 111 13.22 10.66 4.15
CA LEU A 111 14.03 9.51 3.72
C LEU A 111 13.60 9.00 2.35
N ILE A 112 12.29 8.87 2.09
CA ILE A 112 11.76 8.50 0.77
C ILE A 112 12.24 9.50 -0.29
N GLY A 113 12.15 10.80 -0.01
CA GLY A 113 12.63 11.85 -0.92
C GLY A 113 14.12 11.70 -1.24
N LEU A 114 14.95 11.47 -0.22
CA LEU A 114 16.39 11.24 -0.40
C LEU A 114 16.68 9.97 -1.21
N ILE A 115 15.96 8.87 -0.94
CA ILE A 115 16.11 7.62 -1.69
C ILE A 115 15.70 7.81 -3.16
N LEU A 116 14.61 8.54 -3.42
CA LEU A 116 14.16 8.82 -4.78
C LEU A 116 15.18 9.67 -5.55
N ILE A 117 15.75 10.70 -4.92
CA ILE A 117 16.82 11.50 -5.51
C ILE A 117 18.05 10.63 -5.78
N GLY A 118 18.45 9.78 -4.82
CA GLY A 118 19.55 8.84 -4.98
C GLY A 118 19.32 7.85 -6.14
N ARG A 119 18.11 7.31 -6.26
CA ARG A 119 17.74 6.44 -7.38
C ARG A 119 17.70 7.19 -8.71
N ALA A 120 17.18 8.41 -8.75
CA ALA A 120 17.16 9.23 -9.97
C ALA A 120 18.57 9.59 -10.44
N LEU A 121 19.49 9.83 -9.52
CA LEU A 121 20.91 10.06 -9.84
C LEU A 121 21.61 8.78 -10.30
N ALA A 122 21.34 7.64 -9.64
CA ALA A 122 21.92 6.35 -9.99
C ALA A 122 21.38 5.77 -11.31
N GLN A 123 20.17 6.13 -11.72
CA GLN A 123 19.58 5.70 -13.00
C GLN A 123 20.09 6.53 -14.19
N LYS A 124 20.75 7.66 -13.93
CA LYS A 124 21.28 8.57 -14.96
C LYS A 124 22.77 8.34 -15.27
N GLY A 125 23.44 7.40 -14.60
CA GLY A 125 24.82 6.97 -14.85
C GLY A 125 24.86 5.51 -15.29
#